data_AF-A0ABD2E1R9-F1
#
_entry.id   AF-A0ABD2E1R9-F1
#
_cell.length_a   1.000
_cell.length_b   1.000
_cell.length_c   1.000
_cell.angle_alpha   90.00
_cell.angle_beta   90.00
_cell.angle_gamma   90.00
#
_symmetry.space_group_name_H-M   'P 1'
#
loop_
_entity.id
_entity.type
_entity.pdbx_description
1 polymer ?
#
loop_
_entity_poly.entity_id
_entity_poly.type
_entity_poly.pdbx_seq_one_letter_code
_entity_poly.pdbx_strand_id
1 'polypeptide(L)'
;MDLAREKFTRLMEEQEKLQKHGVCIRVLGDLHLLPLDLQELIAQAVQATKNYNKCFLNVCFAYTSRHEISNAVREMAWGVEQGLLDPSDISESLLDKCLYTNHSPHPDILIRTSGEVRLSDFLLWQTSHSCLVFQPILWPEYTFWNLCEAILQFQMNHSVLQKARDMYAEERKWQQLERDQAAVTEQLLREGLQASGDAQLRRTRLHKLSARREERVQGFLQALELKRADWLAHRGTASA
;
A
#
# COMPACT_ATOMS: atom_id res chain seq x y z
N MET A 1 -9.32 18.76 16.86
CA MET A 1 -8.87 17.38 17.10
C MET A 1 -9.77 16.62 18.09
N ASP A 2 -10.66 17.30 18.82
CA ASP A 2 -11.46 16.67 19.88
C ASP A 2 -12.48 15.65 19.39
N LEU A 3 -13.06 15.86 18.20
CA LEU A 3 -13.92 14.86 17.57
C LEU A 3 -13.18 13.51 17.37
N ALA A 4 -11.90 13.56 16.95
CA ALA A 4 -11.11 12.34 16.76
C ALA A 4 -10.88 11.65 18.11
N ARG A 5 -10.54 12.39 19.15
CA ARG A 5 -10.40 11.86 20.53
C ARG A 5 -11.68 11.18 20.98
N GLU A 6 -12.81 11.88 20.89
CA GLU A 6 -14.12 11.35 21.26
C GLU A 6 -14.44 10.05 20.52
N LYS A 7 -14.22 10.00 19.20
CA LYS A 7 -14.51 8.80 18.40
C LYS A 7 -13.58 7.65 18.70
N PHE A 8 -12.27 7.87 18.86
CA PHE A 8 -11.34 6.79 19.22
C PHE A 8 -11.57 6.27 20.64
N THR A 9 -11.86 7.15 21.61
CA THR A 9 -12.23 6.73 22.97
C THR A 9 -13.50 5.87 22.96
N ARG A 10 -14.56 6.35 22.29
CA ARG A 10 -15.81 5.58 22.15
C ARG A 10 -15.60 4.25 21.44
N LEU A 11 -14.70 4.21 20.47
CA LEU A 11 -14.37 2.96 19.77
C LEU A 11 -13.78 1.91 20.71
N MET A 12 -13.01 2.33 21.70
CA MET A 12 -12.47 1.47 22.75
C MET A 12 -13.54 1.00 23.74
N GLU A 13 -14.56 1.82 24.02
CA GLU A 13 -15.73 1.41 24.80
C GLU A 13 -16.60 0.36 24.07
N GLU A 14 -16.58 0.35 22.73
CA GLU A 14 -17.37 -0.55 21.88
C GLU A 14 -16.58 -1.79 21.40
N GLN A 15 -15.49 -2.16 22.07
CA GLN A 15 -14.61 -3.28 21.69
C GLN A 15 -15.33 -4.62 21.46
N GLU A 16 -16.28 -5.00 22.32
CA GLU A 16 -17.03 -6.25 22.17
C GLU A 16 -17.79 -6.31 20.82
N LYS A 17 -18.33 -5.16 20.37
CA LYS A 17 -19.00 -5.09 19.07
C LYS A 17 -18.01 -5.22 17.93
N LEU A 18 -16.84 -4.58 18.04
CA LEU A 18 -15.78 -4.69 17.03
C LEU A 18 -15.31 -6.14 16.89
N GLN A 19 -15.12 -6.84 18.02
CA GLN A 19 -14.74 -8.24 18.04
C GLN A 19 -15.83 -9.13 17.41
N LYS A 20 -17.09 -8.95 17.82
CA LYS A 20 -18.24 -9.70 17.29
C LYS A 20 -18.34 -9.58 15.77
N HIS A 21 -18.16 -8.37 15.24
CA HIS A 21 -18.23 -8.09 13.81
C HIS A 21 -16.89 -8.21 13.08
N GLY A 22 -15.80 -8.52 13.79
CA GLY A 22 -14.46 -8.70 13.23
C GLY A 22 -13.95 -7.48 12.44
N VAL A 23 -14.13 -6.28 12.98
CA VAL A 23 -13.76 -5.01 12.32
C VAL A 23 -12.32 -4.61 12.62
N CYS A 24 -11.41 -4.81 11.67
CA CYS A 24 -10.03 -4.34 11.75
C CYS A 24 -9.94 -2.87 11.37
N ILE A 25 -9.42 -2.04 12.28
CA ILE A 25 -9.24 -0.61 12.05
C ILE A 25 -7.77 -0.32 11.86
N ARG A 26 -7.46 0.40 10.79
CA ARG A 26 -6.12 0.89 10.49
C ARG A 26 -6.19 2.40 10.31
N VAL A 27 -5.19 3.12 10.81
CA VAL A 27 -5.10 4.57 10.65
C VAL A 27 -3.82 4.86 9.88
N LEU A 28 -3.96 5.52 8.73
CA LEU A 28 -2.90 5.69 7.73
C LEU A 28 -2.55 7.18 7.60
N GLY A 29 -1.27 7.53 7.66
CA GLY A 29 -0.79 8.90 7.51
C GLY A 29 0.49 9.17 8.28
N ASP A 30 0.95 10.41 8.28
CA ASP A 30 2.09 10.84 9.09
C ASP A 30 1.61 11.18 10.51
N LEU A 31 1.36 10.12 11.29
CA LEU A 31 0.73 10.23 12.61
C LEU A 31 1.60 10.99 13.62
N HIS A 32 2.89 11.13 13.38
CA HIS A 32 3.80 11.94 14.22
C HIS A 32 3.41 13.42 14.28
N LEU A 33 2.66 13.90 13.29
CA LEU A 33 2.14 15.27 13.24
C LEU A 33 0.96 15.51 14.19
N LEU A 34 0.38 14.44 14.76
CA LEU A 34 -0.75 14.53 15.66
C LEU A 34 -0.32 14.78 17.11
N PRO A 35 -1.19 15.35 17.97
CA PRO A 35 -0.95 15.40 19.41
C PRO A 35 -0.65 14.01 20.00
N LEU A 36 0.28 13.92 20.95
CA LEU A 36 0.75 12.65 21.52
C LEU A 36 -0.38 11.80 22.10
N ASP A 37 -1.30 12.43 22.82
CA ASP A 37 -2.47 11.78 23.41
C ASP A 37 -3.37 11.13 22.33
N LEU A 38 -3.49 11.77 21.16
CA LEU A 38 -4.24 11.20 20.04
C LEU A 38 -3.48 10.06 19.35
N GLN A 39 -2.14 10.15 19.26
CA GLN A 39 -1.32 9.06 18.73
C GLN A 39 -1.48 7.78 19.58
N GLU A 40 -1.47 7.92 20.91
CA GLU A 40 -1.67 6.82 21.86
C GLU A 40 -3.05 6.18 21.70
N LEU A 41 -4.12 6.99 21.65
CA LEU A 41 -5.49 6.49 21.41
C LEU A 41 -5.61 5.73 20.08
N ILE A 42 -5.02 6.26 19.02
CA ILE A 42 -4.99 5.60 17.70
C ILE A 42 -4.23 4.27 17.80
N ALA A 43 -3.05 4.26 18.42
CA ALA A 43 -2.22 3.07 18.55
C ALA A 43 -2.95 1.95 19.31
N GLN A 44 -3.65 2.29 20.40
CA GLN A 44 -4.47 1.35 21.16
C GLN A 44 -5.60 0.75 20.31
N ALA A 45 -6.35 1.58 19.57
CA ALA A 45 -7.44 1.13 18.71
C ALA A 45 -6.96 0.20 17.57
N VAL A 46 -5.85 0.55 16.93
CA VAL A 46 -5.24 -0.28 15.87
C VAL A 46 -4.75 -1.60 16.47
N GLN A 47 -4.05 -1.56 17.60
CA GLN A 47 -3.54 -2.76 18.27
C GLN A 47 -4.66 -3.71 18.72
N ALA A 48 -5.75 -3.17 19.26
CA ALA A 48 -6.89 -3.95 19.74
C ALA A 48 -7.60 -4.70 18.60
N THR A 49 -7.61 -4.14 17.39
CA THR A 49 -8.38 -4.68 16.25
C THR A 49 -7.51 -5.35 15.17
N LYS A 50 -6.18 -5.37 15.33
CA LYS A 50 -5.22 -5.84 14.30
C LYS A 50 -5.43 -7.28 13.82
N ASN A 51 -5.95 -8.15 14.69
CA ASN A 51 -6.15 -9.58 14.39
C ASN A 51 -7.54 -9.88 13.84
N TYR A 52 -8.40 -8.87 13.69
CA TYR A 52 -9.75 -9.06 13.15
C TYR A 52 -9.70 -9.12 11.61
N ASN A 53 -10.63 -9.85 11.00
CA ASN A 53 -10.50 -10.24 9.59
C ASN A 53 -11.81 -10.26 8.78
N LYS A 54 -12.94 -9.77 9.32
CA LYS A 54 -14.23 -9.77 8.60
C LYS A 54 -14.46 -8.50 7.80
N CYS A 55 -14.14 -7.35 8.39
CA CYS A 55 -14.26 -6.04 7.75
C CYS A 55 -12.99 -5.23 8.03
N PHE A 56 -12.57 -4.42 7.07
CA PHE A 56 -11.40 -3.55 7.20
C PHE A 56 -11.82 -2.09 6.98
N LEU A 57 -11.48 -1.22 7.93
CA LEU A 57 -11.67 0.22 7.81
C LEU A 57 -10.30 0.91 7.90
N ASN A 58 -9.90 1.53 6.80
CA ASN A 58 -8.70 2.36 6.74
C ASN A 58 -9.11 3.83 6.89
N VAL A 59 -8.72 4.48 7.99
CA VAL A 59 -8.93 5.91 8.22
C VAL A 59 -7.65 6.64 7.84
N CYS A 60 -7.67 7.40 6.75
CA CYS A 60 -6.55 8.26 6.38
C CYS A 60 -6.58 9.55 7.21
N PHE A 61 -5.62 9.75 8.10
CA PHE A 61 -5.58 10.86 9.07
C PHE A 61 -4.18 11.47 9.09
N ALA A 62 -4.08 12.81 8.98
CA ALA A 62 -2.80 13.48 8.69
C ALA A 62 -2.11 12.86 7.45
N TYR A 63 -2.89 12.65 6.39
CA TYR A 63 -2.50 11.89 5.20
C TYR A 63 -2.50 12.76 3.94
N THR A 64 -1.48 12.55 3.10
CA THR A 64 -1.48 12.93 1.68
C THR A 64 -0.77 11.83 0.89
N SER A 65 -1.17 11.60 -0.35
CA SER A 65 -0.60 10.55 -1.19
C SER A 65 0.86 10.83 -1.54
N ARG A 66 1.22 12.09 -1.80
CA ARG A 66 2.63 12.48 -2.00
C ARG A 66 3.49 12.16 -0.78
N HIS A 67 3.01 12.43 0.43
CA HIS A 67 3.76 12.08 1.64
C HIS A 67 3.91 10.57 1.78
N GLU A 68 2.84 9.79 1.56
CA GLU A 68 2.90 8.32 1.57
C GLU A 68 3.91 7.78 0.55
N ILE A 69 3.89 8.25 -0.69
CA ILE A 69 4.82 7.83 -1.74
C ILE A 69 6.26 8.18 -1.35
N SER A 70 6.48 9.40 -0.85
CA SER A 70 7.81 9.80 -0.37
C SER A 70 8.29 8.97 0.82
N ASN A 71 7.38 8.55 1.70
CA ASN A 71 7.69 7.64 2.79
C ASN A 71 8.07 6.26 2.27
N ALA A 72 7.29 5.68 1.36
CA ALA A 72 7.59 4.39 0.73
C ALA A 72 8.99 4.37 0.07
N VAL A 73 9.37 5.46 -0.60
CA VAL A 73 10.73 5.60 -1.17
C VAL A 73 11.79 5.72 -0.07
N ARG A 74 11.54 6.48 1.00
CA ARG A 74 12.44 6.55 2.16
C ARG A 74 12.63 5.19 2.83
N GLU A 75 11.58 4.37 2.92
CA GLU A 75 11.66 3.02 3.47
C GLU A 75 12.58 2.12 2.64
N MET A 76 12.46 2.17 1.31
CA MET A 76 13.36 1.42 0.43
C MET A 76 14.80 1.95 0.51
N ALA A 77 14.99 3.27 0.59
CA ALA A 77 16.31 3.88 0.74
C ALA A 77 16.98 3.48 2.06
N TRP A 78 16.22 3.41 3.15
CA TRP A 78 16.68 2.83 4.42
C TRP A 78 17.06 1.37 4.24
N GLY A 79 16.26 0.57 3.53
CA GLY A 79 16.61 -0.82 3.20
C GLY A 79 17.95 -0.96 2.46
N VAL A 80 18.26 -0.04 1.54
CA VAL A 80 19.56 0.02 0.86
C VAL A 80 20.69 0.40 1.81
N GLU A 81 20.48 1.42 2.65
CA GLU A 81 21.48 1.85 3.66
C GLU A 81 21.81 0.73 4.65
N GLN A 82 20.81 -0.07 5.06
CA GLN A 82 20.99 -1.22 5.94
C GLN A 82 21.56 -2.46 5.23
N GLY A 83 21.81 -2.41 3.92
CA GLY A 83 22.29 -3.54 3.13
C GLY A 83 21.26 -4.67 2.93
N LEU A 84 19.97 -4.39 3.17
CA LEU A 84 18.87 -5.34 2.97
C LEU A 84 18.39 -5.38 1.51
N LEU A 85 18.58 -4.29 0.78
CA LEU A 85 18.23 -4.14 -0.64
C LEU A 85 19.42 -3.67 -1.46
N ASP A 86 19.50 -4.13 -2.69
CA ASP A 86 20.30 -3.45 -3.72
C ASP A 86 19.44 -2.37 -4.40
N PRO A 87 20.01 -1.24 -4.87
CA PRO A 87 19.24 -0.24 -5.63
C PRO A 87 18.50 -0.81 -6.85
N SER A 88 19.02 -1.89 -7.44
CA SER A 88 18.40 -2.62 -8.55
C SER A 88 17.15 -3.40 -8.17
N ASP A 89 16.88 -3.60 -6.88
CA ASP A 89 15.70 -4.33 -6.39
C ASP A 89 14.45 -3.43 -6.33
N ILE A 90 14.64 -2.10 -6.39
CA ILE A 90 13.56 -1.12 -6.34
C ILE A 90 12.67 -1.28 -7.58
N SER A 91 11.38 -1.51 -7.33
CA SER A 91 10.38 -1.76 -8.36
C SER A 91 9.02 -1.22 -7.95
N GLU A 92 8.10 -1.16 -8.90
CA GLU A 92 6.70 -0.79 -8.65
C GLU A 92 6.05 -1.69 -7.59
N SER A 93 6.29 -3.01 -7.66
CA SER A 93 5.75 -3.96 -6.68
C SER A 93 6.34 -3.74 -5.28
N LEU A 94 7.63 -3.40 -5.18
CA LEU A 94 8.25 -3.12 -3.88
C LEU A 94 7.73 -1.82 -3.28
N LEU A 95 7.57 -0.78 -4.10
CA LEU A 95 7.00 0.50 -3.67
C LEU A 95 5.59 0.30 -3.11
N ASP A 96 4.74 -0.47 -3.81
CA ASP A 96 3.37 -0.78 -3.38
C ASP A 96 3.32 -1.42 -1.99
N LYS A 97 4.27 -2.31 -1.70
CA LYS A 97 4.41 -2.96 -0.39
C LYS A 97 4.95 -2.05 0.72
N CYS A 98 5.54 -0.91 0.35
CA CYS A 98 6.07 0.09 1.29
C CYS A 98 5.07 1.21 1.60
N LEU A 99 3.94 1.30 0.88
CA LEU A 99 2.86 2.24 1.18
C LEU A 99 2.22 1.94 2.54
N TYR A 100 1.49 2.91 3.10
CA TYR A 100 0.69 2.68 4.31
C TYR A 100 -0.45 1.70 4.03
N THR A 101 -0.93 1.66 2.79
CA THR A 101 -2.02 0.76 2.33
C THR A 101 -1.57 -0.66 1.98
N ASN A 102 -0.34 -1.08 2.25
CA ASN A 102 0.23 -2.35 1.76
C ASN A 102 -0.55 -3.62 2.15
N HIS A 103 -1.36 -3.56 3.21
CA HIS A 103 -2.25 -4.65 3.63
C HIS A 103 -3.65 -4.59 3.00
N SER A 104 -3.84 -3.77 1.97
CA SER A 104 -5.10 -3.60 1.25
C SER A 104 -4.85 -3.67 -0.25
N PRO A 105 -5.73 -4.32 -1.03
CA PRO A 105 -5.70 -4.17 -2.47
C PRO A 105 -6.01 -2.72 -2.84
N HIS A 106 -5.62 -2.33 -4.05
CA HIS A 106 -6.02 -1.06 -4.63
C HIS A 106 -7.55 -0.95 -4.67
N PRO A 107 -8.14 0.23 -4.35
CA PRO A 107 -9.59 0.39 -4.36
C PRO A 107 -10.19 0.12 -5.74
N ASP A 108 -11.32 -0.55 -5.81
CA ASP A 108 -12.06 -0.68 -7.08
C ASP A 108 -12.77 0.63 -7.47
N ILE A 109 -13.24 1.36 -6.47
CA ILE A 109 -14.02 2.60 -6.62
C ILE A 109 -13.42 3.67 -5.73
N LEU A 110 -13.20 4.86 -6.28
CA LEU A 110 -12.93 6.07 -5.51
C LEU A 110 -14.12 7.02 -5.66
N ILE A 111 -14.81 7.26 -4.55
CA ILE A 111 -15.97 8.15 -4.50
C ILE A 111 -15.55 9.47 -3.88
N ARG A 112 -15.90 10.59 -4.52
CA ARG A 112 -15.74 11.93 -3.96
C ARG A 112 -17.06 12.69 -4.03
N THR A 113 -17.48 13.19 -2.88
CA THR A 113 -18.68 14.01 -2.68
C THR A 113 -18.39 15.50 -2.90
N SER A 114 -19.40 16.35 -2.69
CA SER A 114 -19.36 17.81 -2.74
C SER A 114 -19.15 18.45 -4.12
N GLY A 115 -19.32 17.71 -5.21
CA GLY A 115 -19.28 18.24 -6.59
C GLY A 115 -17.87 18.58 -7.10
N GLU A 116 -16.84 18.26 -6.33
CA GLU A 116 -15.46 18.58 -6.66
C GLU A 116 -14.84 17.50 -7.56
N VAL A 117 -14.29 17.88 -8.70
CA VAL A 117 -13.74 16.95 -9.72
C VAL A 117 -12.21 16.85 -9.68
N ARG A 118 -11.64 16.73 -8.47
CA ARG A 118 -10.20 16.55 -8.23
C ARG A 118 -9.96 15.42 -7.25
N LEU A 119 -8.73 14.92 -7.12
CA LEU A 119 -8.40 13.88 -6.13
C LEU A 119 -7.92 14.46 -4.79
N SER A 120 -7.50 15.72 -4.75
CA SER A 120 -6.98 16.37 -3.53
C SER A 120 -5.88 15.57 -2.81
N ASP A 121 -4.93 15.03 -3.57
CA ASP A 121 -3.78 14.30 -3.03
C ASP A 121 -4.17 13.06 -2.19
N PHE A 122 -5.17 12.32 -2.67
CA PHE A 122 -5.70 11.13 -2.00
C PHE A 122 -5.52 9.88 -2.88
N LEU A 123 -4.83 8.87 -2.32
CA LEU A 123 -4.61 7.55 -2.93
C LEU A 123 -4.20 7.57 -4.41
N LEU A 124 -3.32 8.50 -4.81
CA LEU A 124 -2.98 8.75 -6.22
C LEU A 124 -2.34 7.52 -6.87
N TRP A 125 -1.49 6.81 -6.12
CA TRP A 125 -0.86 5.57 -6.58
C TRP A 125 -1.90 4.45 -6.73
N GLN A 126 -2.66 4.23 -5.66
CA GLN A 126 -3.58 3.11 -5.53
C GLN A 126 -4.80 3.25 -6.45
N THR A 127 -5.17 4.47 -6.85
CA THR A 127 -6.40 4.71 -7.64
C THR A 127 -6.18 4.96 -9.12
N SER A 128 -4.96 4.70 -9.61
CA SER A 128 -4.59 4.90 -11.02
C SER A 128 -5.47 4.13 -12.02
N HIS A 129 -6.01 2.99 -11.62
CA HIS A 129 -6.90 2.13 -12.43
C HIS A 129 -8.22 1.79 -11.70
N SER A 130 -8.69 2.71 -10.85
CA SER A 130 -9.97 2.59 -10.16
C SER A 130 -11.09 3.29 -10.93
N CYS A 131 -12.34 2.91 -10.67
CA CYS A 131 -13.50 3.68 -11.11
C CYS A 131 -13.62 4.97 -10.28
N LEU A 132 -13.46 6.13 -10.91
CA LEU A 132 -13.62 7.43 -10.26
C LEU A 132 -15.09 7.89 -10.35
N VAL A 133 -15.71 8.15 -9.20
CA VAL A 133 -17.11 8.59 -9.12
C VAL A 133 -17.17 9.91 -8.36
N PHE A 134 -17.51 10.99 -9.06
CA PHE A 134 -17.72 12.32 -8.48
C PHE A 134 -19.21 12.60 -8.35
N GLN A 135 -19.68 12.84 -7.14
CA GLN A 135 -21.10 13.11 -6.85
C GLN A 135 -21.27 14.49 -6.21
N PRO A 136 -22.30 15.26 -6.61
CA PRO A 136 -22.53 16.62 -6.09
C PRO A 136 -23.01 16.66 -4.63
N ILE A 137 -23.58 15.56 -4.13
CA ILE A 137 -24.13 15.45 -2.77
C ILE A 137 -23.08 15.76 -1.70
N LEU A 138 -23.45 16.43 -0.60
CA LEU A 138 -22.55 16.65 0.53
C LEU A 138 -22.35 15.37 1.34
N TRP A 139 -21.17 15.17 1.94
CA TRP A 139 -20.87 13.96 2.72
C TRP A 139 -21.89 13.66 3.83
N PRO A 140 -22.34 14.64 4.65
CA PRO A 140 -23.34 14.38 5.69
C PRO A 140 -24.72 13.96 5.15
N GLU A 141 -25.00 14.21 3.87
CA GLU A 141 -26.27 13.92 3.20
C GLU A 141 -26.20 12.63 2.36
N TYR A 142 -25.06 11.92 2.41
CA TYR A 142 -24.81 10.74 1.58
C TYR A 142 -25.77 9.59 1.92
N THR A 143 -26.43 9.05 0.91
CA THR A 143 -27.44 7.99 1.08
C THR A 143 -26.97 6.65 0.53
N PHE A 144 -27.67 5.58 0.92
CA PHE A 144 -27.48 4.25 0.33
C PHE A 144 -27.63 4.26 -1.21
N TRP A 145 -28.54 5.08 -1.75
CA TRP A 145 -28.75 5.20 -3.19
C TRP A 145 -27.57 5.81 -3.92
N ASN A 146 -26.86 6.76 -3.30
CA ASN A 146 -25.62 7.31 -3.86
C ASN A 146 -24.52 6.24 -3.94
N LEU A 147 -24.43 5.37 -2.93
CA LEU A 147 -23.52 4.23 -2.98
C LEU A 147 -23.90 3.24 -4.09
N CYS A 148 -25.20 2.93 -4.24
CA CYS A 148 -25.67 2.07 -5.34
C CYS A 148 -25.33 2.64 -6.71
N GLU A 149 -25.50 3.95 -6.91
CA GLU A 149 -25.11 4.64 -8.14
C GLU A 149 -23.60 4.46 -8.42
N ALA A 150 -22.75 4.65 -7.41
CA ALA A 150 -21.30 4.45 -7.56
C ALA A 150 -20.94 2.99 -7.93
N ILE A 151 -21.63 2.02 -7.33
CA ILE A 151 -21.45 0.59 -7.67
C ILE A 151 -21.90 0.31 -9.11
N LEU A 152 -23.01 0.91 -9.56
CA LEU A 152 -23.46 0.78 -10.95
C LEU A 152 -22.43 1.36 -11.93
N GLN A 153 -21.85 2.53 -11.64
CA GLN A 153 -20.78 3.11 -12.45
C GLN A 153 -19.56 2.18 -12.54
N PHE A 154 -19.17 1.56 -11.42
CA PHE A 154 -18.12 0.55 -11.44
C PHE A 154 -18.47 -0.65 -12.33
N GLN A 155 -19.67 -1.21 -12.19
CA GLN A 155 -20.12 -2.34 -13.00
C GLN A 155 -20.12 -2.02 -14.50
N MET A 156 -20.53 -0.81 -14.88
CA MET A 156 -20.50 -0.33 -16.27
C MET A 156 -19.07 -0.23 -16.82
N ASN A 157 -18.10 0.15 -15.99
CA ASN A 157 -16.70 0.32 -16.39
C ASN A 157 -15.85 -0.94 -16.18
N HIS A 158 -16.36 -1.97 -15.49
CA HIS A 158 -15.59 -3.09 -15.00
C HIS A 158 -14.80 -3.82 -16.08
N SER A 159 -15.42 -4.12 -17.23
CA SER A 159 -14.77 -4.87 -18.32
C SER A 159 -13.59 -4.11 -18.93
N VAL A 160 -13.75 -2.80 -19.14
CA VAL A 160 -12.70 -1.93 -19.70
C VAL A 160 -11.58 -1.73 -18.70
N LEU A 161 -11.91 -1.45 -17.43
CA LEU A 161 -10.93 -1.31 -16.36
C LEU A 161 -10.13 -2.59 -16.15
N GLN A 162 -10.81 -3.75 -16.12
CA GLN A 162 -10.14 -5.03 -15.94
C GLN A 162 -9.16 -5.31 -17.09
N LYS A 163 -9.58 -5.11 -18.33
CA LYS A 163 -8.69 -5.26 -19.49
C LYS A 163 -7.48 -4.31 -19.41
N ALA A 164 -7.69 -3.06 -19.02
CA ALA A 164 -6.59 -2.10 -18.85
C ALA A 164 -5.62 -2.53 -17.75
N ARG A 165 -6.13 -3.01 -16.60
CA ARG A 165 -5.31 -3.53 -15.49
C ARG A 165 -4.48 -4.74 -15.93
N ASP A 166 -5.09 -5.68 -16.65
CA ASP A 166 -4.41 -6.88 -17.12
C ASP A 166 -3.33 -6.55 -18.15
N MET A 167 -3.64 -5.70 -19.14
CA MET A 167 -2.67 -5.23 -20.14
C MET A 167 -1.49 -4.51 -19.48
N TYR A 168 -1.75 -3.63 -18.51
CA TYR A 168 -0.71 -2.93 -17.77
C TYR A 168 0.19 -3.91 -17.00
N ALA A 169 -0.41 -4.89 -16.31
CA ALA A 169 0.34 -5.90 -15.57
C ALA A 169 1.21 -6.79 -16.47
N GLU A 170 0.70 -7.17 -17.65
CA GLU A 170 1.46 -7.91 -18.66
C GLU A 170 2.64 -7.10 -19.20
N GLU A 171 2.42 -5.83 -19.54
CA GLU A 171 3.47 -4.94 -20.01
C GLU A 171 4.57 -4.76 -18.97
N ARG A 172 4.21 -4.58 -17.68
CA ARG A 172 5.19 -4.45 -16.60
C ARG A 172 6.02 -5.72 -16.40
N LYS A 173 5.41 -6.90 -16.47
CA LYS A 173 6.13 -8.18 -16.43
C LYS A 173 7.10 -8.32 -17.59
N TRP A 174 6.67 -7.94 -18.80
CA TRP A 174 7.50 -7.99 -19.99
C TRP A 174 8.71 -7.05 -19.90
N GLN A 175 8.50 -5.80 -19.51
CA GLN A 175 9.58 -4.82 -19.30
C GLN A 175 10.56 -5.27 -18.21
N GLN A 176 10.07 -5.91 -17.14
CA GLN A 176 10.94 -6.44 -16.08
C GLN A 176 11.82 -7.58 -16.61
N LEU A 177 11.24 -8.51 -17.37
CA LEU A 177 11.99 -9.61 -17.99
C LEU A 177 13.06 -9.10 -18.94
N GLU A 178 12.73 -8.11 -19.78
CA GLU A 178 13.67 -7.51 -20.72
C GLU A 178 14.86 -6.85 -19.99
N ARG A 179 14.60 -6.10 -18.91
CA ARG A 179 15.66 -5.52 -18.07
C ARG A 179 16.54 -6.58 -17.43
N ASP A 180 15.94 -7.64 -16.89
CA ASP A 180 16.70 -8.73 -16.25
C ASP A 180 17.57 -9.47 -17.28
N GLN A 181 17.07 -9.69 -18.50
CA GLN A 181 17.84 -10.28 -19.60
C GLN A 181 19.00 -9.39 -20.04
N ALA A 182 18.78 -8.07 -20.14
CA ALA A 182 19.82 -7.10 -20.45
C ALA A 182 20.93 -7.09 -19.40
N ALA A 183 20.56 -7.08 -18.11
CA ALA A 183 21.51 -7.12 -16.99
C ALA A 183 22.36 -8.40 -17.00
N VAL A 184 21.75 -9.57 -17.24
CA VAL A 184 22.49 -10.83 -17.37
C VAL A 184 23.44 -10.80 -18.58
N THR A 185 22.99 -10.24 -19.71
CA THR A 185 23.82 -10.14 -20.91
C THR A 185 25.05 -9.26 -20.67
N GLU A 186 24.88 -8.12 -20.01
CA GLU A 186 25.99 -7.24 -19.65
C GLU A 186 26.99 -7.92 -18.69
N GLN A 187 26.50 -8.67 -17.69
CA GLN A 187 27.35 -9.44 -16.79
C GLN A 187 28.19 -10.49 -17.55
N LEU A 188 27.58 -11.24 -18.48
CA LEU A 188 28.29 -12.25 -19.27
C LEU A 188 29.37 -11.63 -20.16
N LEU A 189 29.06 -10.48 -20.78
CA LEU A 189 30.02 -9.73 -21.59
C LEU A 189 31.23 -9.26 -20.78
N ARG A 190 30.99 -8.76 -19.56
CA ARG A 190 32.07 -8.37 -18.62
C ARG A 190 32.91 -9.56 -18.16
N GLU A 191 32.31 -10.74 -18.04
CA GLU A 191 33.00 -12.01 -17.73
C GLU A 191 33.75 -12.60 -18.95
N GLY A 192 33.71 -11.96 -20.13
CA GLY A 192 34.37 -12.44 -21.35
C GLY A 192 33.70 -13.66 -22.00
N LEU A 193 32.50 -14.03 -21.54
CA LEU A 193 31.73 -15.14 -22.06
C LEU A 193 30.86 -14.65 -23.22
N GLN A 194 30.97 -15.28 -24.40
CA GLN A 194 30.12 -14.91 -25.53
C GLN A 194 28.66 -15.15 -25.18
N ALA A 195 27.85 -14.10 -25.32
CA ALA A 195 26.42 -14.17 -25.10
C ALA A 195 25.77 -15.23 -26.03
N SER A 196 26.31 -15.46 -27.22
CA SER A 196 25.75 -16.34 -28.27
C SER A 196 25.86 -17.85 -28.02
N GLY A 197 26.59 -18.33 -27.00
CA GLY A 197 26.99 -19.74 -26.92
C GLY A 197 26.10 -20.69 -26.12
N ASP A 198 25.44 -20.24 -25.04
CA ASP A 198 24.75 -21.17 -24.13
C ASP A 198 23.44 -20.56 -23.58
N ALA A 199 22.33 -20.90 -24.25
CA ALA A 199 20.99 -20.51 -23.83
C ALA A 199 20.64 -21.02 -22.42
N GLN A 200 21.22 -22.15 -22.02
CA GLN A 200 21.01 -22.72 -20.69
C GLN A 200 21.69 -21.86 -19.62
N LEU A 201 22.94 -21.44 -19.85
CA LEU A 201 23.67 -20.57 -18.94
C LEU A 201 22.92 -19.25 -18.67
N ARG A 202 22.40 -18.61 -19.72
CA ARG A 202 21.59 -17.37 -19.59
C ARG A 202 20.35 -17.61 -18.74
N ARG A 203 19.62 -18.70 -18.99
CA ARG A 203 18.42 -19.06 -18.23
C ARG A 203 18.74 -19.30 -16.75
N THR A 204 19.83 -20.01 -16.46
CA THR A 204 20.30 -20.24 -15.08
C THR A 204 20.68 -18.93 -14.38
N ARG A 205 21.41 -18.02 -15.06
CA ARG A 205 21.78 -16.72 -14.50
C ARG A 205 20.55 -15.84 -14.22
N LEU A 206 19.58 -15.82 -15.15
CA LEU A 206 18.32 -15.10 -14.99
C LEU A 206 17.53 -15.60 -13.78
N HIS A 207 17.37 -16.92 -13.63
CA HIS A 207 16.71 -17.52 -12.49
C HIS A 207 17.42 -17.16 -11.17
N LYS A 208 18.75 -17.23 -11.14
CA LYS A 208 19.56 -16.87 -9.97
C LYS A 208 19.41 -15.39 -9.59
N LEU A 209 19.35 -14.50 -10.58
CA LEU A 209 19.13 -13.07 -10.37
C LEU A 209 17.75 -12.81 -9.76
N SER A 210 16.69 -13.39 -10.33
CA SER A 210 15.34 -13.24 -9.81
C SER A 210 15.20 -13.78 -8.38
N ALA A 211 15.73 -14.99 -8.12
CA ALA A 211 15.66 -15.61 -6.80
C ALA A 211 16.40 -14.80 -5.72
N ARG A 212 17.58 -14.27 -6.04
CA ARG A 212 18.34 -13.40 -5.12
C ARG A 212 17.60 -12.10 -4.81
N ARG A 213 17.00 -11.46 -5.82
CA ARG A 213 16.17 -10.27 -5.62
C ARG A 213 14.98 -10.59 -4.73
N GLU A 214 14.30 -11.70 -4.97
CA GLU A 214 13.15 -12.12 -4.16
C GLU A 214 13.54 -12.38 -2.70
N GLU A 215 14.65 -13.07 -2.46
CA GLU A 215 15.17 -13.32 -1.12
C GLU A 215 15.45 -12.02 -0.35
N ARG A 216 16.17 -11.07 -0.98
CA ARG A 216 16.44 -9.75 -0.37
C ARG A 216 15.17 -8.95 -0.10
N VAL A 217 14.26 -8.91 -1.08
CA VAL A 217 12.97 -8.22 -0.93
C VAL A 217 12.18 -8.81 0.23
N GLN A 218 12.11 -10.13 0.37
CA GLN A 218 11.41 -10.76 1.51
C GLN A 218 12.07 -10.42 2.85
N GLY A 219 13.40 -10.47 2.93
CA GLY A 219 14.14 -10.07 4.13
C GLY A 219 13.87 -8.61 4.52
N PHE A 220 13.91 -7.71 3.54
CA PHE A 220 13.58 -6.30 3.74
C PHE A 220 12.13 -6.09 4.23
N LEU A 221 11.15 -6.76 3.61
CA LEU A 221 9.75 -6.61 3.99
C LEU A 221 9.49 -7.09 5.42
N GLN A 222 10.14 -8.18 5.85
CA GLN A 222 10.06 -8.65 7.24
C GLN A 222 10.65 -7.61 8.21
N ALA A 223 11.81 -7.03 7.88
CA ALA A 223 12.42 -5.98 8.70
C ALA A 223 11.54 -4.72 8.78
N LEU A 224 10.91 -4.33 7.66
CA LEU A 224 9.99 -3.19 7.60
C LEU A 224 8.75 -3.41 8.47
N GLU A 225 8.15 -4.61 8.42
CA GLU A 225 7.00 -4.96 9.27
C GLU A 225 7.37 -4.97 10.75
N LEU A 226 8.56 -5.48 11.13
CA LEU A 226 9.07 -5.38 12.49
C LEU A 226 9.21 -3.92 12.95
N LYS A 227 9.78 -3.06 12.10
CA LYS A 227 9.94 -1.63 12.38
C LYS A 227 8.60 -0.94 12.63
N ARG A 228 7.57 -1.27 11.84
CA ARG A 228 6.21 -0.73 11.97
C ARG A 228 5.52 -1.23 13.25
N ALA A 229 5.65 -2.51 13.55
CA ALA A 229 5.10 -3.11 14.77
C ALA A 229 5.76 -2.53 16.02
N ASP A 230 7.06 -2.27 15.99
CA ASP A 230 7.81 -1.68 17.09
C ASP A 230 7.32 -0.27 17.41
N TRP A 231 7.11 0.57 16.39
CA TRP A 231 6.54 1.91 16.58
C TRP A 231 5.14 1.85 17.22
N LEU A 232 4.29 0.95 16.73
CA LEU A 232 2.93 0.77 17.25
C LEU A 232 2.95 0.30 18.72
N ALA A 233 3.85 -0.61 19.06
CA ALA A 233 4.01 -1.10 20.43
C ALA A 233 4.47 0.01 21.39
N HIS A 234 5.48 0.79 21.00
CA HIS A 234 6.01 1.90 21.82
C HIS A 234 4.96 3.00 22.07
N ARG A 235 4.09 3.28 21.11
CA ARG A 235 3.01 4.27 21.28
C ARG A 235 1.79 3.72 22.01
N GLY A 236 1.56 2.41 21.98
CA GLY A 236 0.43 1.77 22.66
C GLY A 236 0.63 1.51 24.15
N THR A 237 1.87 1.54 24.65
CA THR A 237 2.21 1.19 26.05
C THR A 237 2.51 2.38 26.96
N ALA A 238 2.50 3.61 26.45
CA ALA A 238 2.84 4.82 27.22
C ALA A 238 1.78 5.22 28.28
N SER A 239 0.72 4.45 28.44
CA SER A 239 -0.36 4.68 29.41
C SER A 239 -0.56 3.51 30.38
N ALA A 240 0.52 3.01 30.99
CA ALA A 240 0.49 2.11 32.14
C ALA A 240 1.08 2.78 33.38
#